data_AF-A0A352ALZ6-F1
#
_entry.id   AF-A0A352ALZ6-F1
#
_cell.length_a   1.000
_cell.length_b   1.000
_cell.length_c   1.000
_cell.angle_alpha   90.00
_cell.angle_beta   90.00
_cell.angle_gamma   90.00
#
_symmetry.space_group_name_H-M   'P 1'
#
loop_
_entity.id
_entity.type
_entity.pdbx_description
1 polymer ?
#
loop_
_entity_poly.entity_id
_entity_poly.type
_entity_poly.pdbx_seq_one_letter_code
_entity_poly.pdbx_strand_id
1 'polypeptide(L)'
;MSLLNPQRNPQISDNEVTVEVPLPPVFVCLSNLTFKGAGSGSPYIIKADEAFTISVDVEFSGGTLTDLLMYIGLPIDVTYAIEGIGDAPEVNLSAPTVTTMAGTKKYTVTYSAPSPAAVGLKPGFYETAALLSVNSPAASGLGPVAFGYIADVVFQVYA
;
A
#
# COMPACT_ATOMS: atom_id res chain seq x y z
N MET A 1 8.01 -53.03 -39.32
CA MET A 1 7.64 -51.60 -39.32
C MET A 1 6.47 -51.43 -38.38
N SER A 2 6.67 -50.83 -37.21
CA SER A 2 5.64 -50.58 -36.21
C SER A 2 5.19 -49.13 -36.33
N LEU A 3 3.92 -48.89 -36.64
CA LEU A 3 3.31 -47.56 -36.64
C LEU A 3 2.73 -47.33 -35.24
N LEU A 4 3.46 -46.60 -34.40
CA LEU A 4 2.97 -46.16 -33.10
C LEU A 4 2.11 -44.91 -33.28
N ASN A 5 0.84 -45.13 -32.96
CA ASN A 5 -0.26 -44.21 -32.68
C ASN A 5 0.18 -42.89 -31.99
N PRO A 6 -0.03 -41.70 -32.58
CA PRO A 6 0.09 -40.46 -31.82
C PRO A 6 -1.08 -40.39 -30.82
N GLN A 7 -0.76 -40.29 -29.53
CA GLN A 7 -1.74 -40.04 -28.47
C GLN A 7 -2.51 -38.75 -28.81
N ARG A 8 -3.81 -38.91 -29.06
CA ARG A 8 -4.76 -37.81 -29.19
C ARG A 8 -4.86 -37.15 -27.80
N ASN A 9 -4.27 -35.97 -27.65
CA ASN A 9 -4.55 -35.12 -26.49
C ASN A 9 -6.08 -34.93 -26.39
N PRO A 10 -6.69 -35.03 -25.20
CA PRO A 10 -8.11 -34.77 -25.06
C PRO A 10 -8.40 -33.33 -25.49
N GLN A 11 -9.17 -33.16 -26.56
CA GLN A 11 -9.74 -31.86 -26.94
C GLN A 11 -10.66 -31.41 -25.81
N ILE A 12 -10.21 -30.43 -25.04
CA ILE A 12 -11.07 -29.55 -24.23
C ILE A 12 -11.91 -28.76 -25.25
N SER A 13 -13.23 -28.76 -25.11
CA SER A 13 -14.18 -28.32 -26.15
C SER A 13 -14.04 -26.85 -26.58
N ASP A 14 -14.34 -26.60 -27.86
CA ASP A 14 -14.13 -25.38 -28.66
C ASP A 14 -14.99 -24.14 -28.31
N ASN A 15 -15.25 -23.81 -27.05
CA ASN A 15 -15.99 -22.58 -26.70
C ASN A 15 -15.40 -21.83 -25.50
N GLU A 16 -14.10 -21.55 -25.52
CA GLU A 16 -13.56 -20.48 -24.67
C GLU A 16 -13.97 -19.13 -25.26
N VAL A 17 -14.98 -18.50 -24.65
CA VAL A 17 -15.32 -17.11 -24.94
C VAL A 17 -14.50 -16.24 -24.02
N THR A 18 -13.40 -15.70 -24.55
CA THR A 18 -12.67 -14.63 -23.87
C THR A 18 -13.48 -13.34 -24.00
N VAL A 19 -14.20 -12.99 -22.95
CA VAL A 19 -14.86 -11.68 -22.85
C VAL A 19 -13.91 -10.72 -22.14
N GLU A 20 -13.41 -9.71 -22.84
CA GLU A 20 -12.78 -8.56 -22.19
C GLU A 20 -13.89 -7.76 -21.47
N VAL A 21 -14.03 -8.00 -20.17
CA VAL A 21 -14.90 -7.18 -19.33
C VAL A 21 -14.06 -6.01 -18.84
N PRO A 22 -14.33 -4.76 -19.28
CA PRO A 22 -13.67 -3.60 -18.71
C PRO A 22 -14.07 -3.53 -17.23
N LEU A 23 -13.12 -3.82 -16.35
CA LEU A 23 -13.34 -3.74 -14.91
C LEU A 23 -13.55 -2.27 -14.53
N PRO A 24 -14.68 -1.90 -13.91
CA PRO A 24 -14.83 -0.56 -13.36
C PRO A 24 -13.71 -0.24 -12.37
N PRO A 25 -13.35 1.05 -12.23
CA PRO A 25 -12.28 1.46 -11.32
C PRO A 25 -12.59 1.07 -9.87
N VAL A 26 -11.57 0.60 -9.16
CA VAL A 26 -11.63 0.40 -7.71
C VAL A 26 -11.37 1.74 -7.04
N PHE A 27 -12.35 2.27 -6.32
CA PHE A 27 -12.18 3.53 -5.60
C PHE A 27 -11.71 3.29 -4.16
N VAL A 28 -10.72 4.07 -3.78
CA VAL A 28 -10.10 4.07 -2.45
C VAL A 28 -10.06 5.49 -1.92
N CYS A 29 -10.32 5.65 -0.63
CA CYS A 29 -10.20 6.90 0.10
C CYS A 29 -9.12 6.75 1.16
N LEU A 30 -8.20 7.71 1.24
CA LEU A 30 -7.20 7.78 2.29
C LEU A 30 -7.65 8.78 3.33
N SER A 31 -7.45 8.46 4.60
CA SER A 31 -7.75 9.34 5.72
C SER A 31 -6.81 9.10 6.89
N ASN A 32 -6.86 9.96 7.91
CA ASN A 32 -6.15 9.80 9.17
C ASN A 32 -4.65 9.49 8.99
N LEU A 33 -3.98 10.24 8.09
CA LEU A 33 -2.52 10.21 8.05
C LEU A 33 -2.00 10.73 9.40
N THR A 34 -1.24 9.90 10.12
CA THR A 34 -0.65 10.29 11.39
C THR A 34 0.82 9.95 11.43
N PHE A 35 1.56 10.81 12.11
CA PHE A 35 2.95 10.60 12.51
C PHE A 35 3.00 10.79 14.03
N LYS A 36 3.53 9.81 14.76
CA LYS A 36 3.53 9.83 16.23
C LYS A 36 4.84 9.27 16.78
N GLY A 37 5.50 10.04 17.62
CA GLY A 37 6.54 9.53 18.52
C GLY A 37 5.95 8.68 19.65
N ALA A 38 6.74 7.78 20.21
CA ALA A 38 6.38 6.95 21.37
C ALA A 38 6.35 7.76 22.69
N GLY A 39 6.97 8.93 22.70
CA GLY A 39 7.06 9.85 23.83
C GLY A 39 5.78 10.65 24.04
N SER A 40 5.50 10.99 25.29
CA SER A 40 4.24 11.62 25.72
C SER A 40 4.20 13.15 25.55
N GLY A 41 5.19 13.77 24.89
CA GLY A 41 5.37 15.22 24.89
C GLY A 41 4.59 15.97 23.80
N SER A 42 4.67 15.51 22.55
CA SER A 42 3.96 16.08 21.40
C SER A 42 3.98 15.05 20.26
N PRO A 43 2.86 14.81 19.56
CA PRO A 43 2.84 13.84 18.45
C PRO A 43 3.70 14.31 17.26
N TYR A 44 3.94 15.62 17.13
CA TYR A 44 4.63 16.23 15.98
C TYR A 44 6.06 16.67 16.29
N ILE A 45 6.58 16.46 17.51
CA ILE A 45 7.96 16.80 17.88
C ILE A 45 8.58 15.57 18.51
N ILE A 46 9.50 14.93 17.79
CA ILE A 46 10.07 13.63 18.18
C ILE A 46 11.59 13.70 18.32
N LYS A 47 12.13 12.98 19.30
CA LYS A 47 13.59 12.88 19.46
C LYS A 47 14.19 11.98 18.40
N ALA A 48 15.42 12.29 18.01
CA ALA A 48 16.16 11.50 17.03
C ALA A 48 16.43 10.05 17.46
N ASP A 49 16.32 9.73 18.76
CA ASP A 49 16.51 8.41 19.36
C ASP A 49 15.20 7.76 19.86
N GLU A 50 14.05 8.40 19.65
CA GLU A 50 12.75 7.91 20.11
C GLU A 50 12.04 7.12 19.02
N ALA A 51 11.43 5.97 19.37
CA ALA A 51 10.63 5.20 18.44
C ALA A 51 9.45 6.00 17.91
N PHE A 52 9.08 5.77 16.66
CA PHE A 52 7.94 6.46 16.04
C PHE A 52 7.12 5.50 15.18
N THR A 53 5.91 5.94 14.83
CA THR A 53 4.98 5.22 13.97
C THR A 53 4.29 6.20 13.02
N ILE A 54 4.14 5.77 11.76
CA ILE A 54 3.38 6.45 10.71
C ILE A 54 2.23 5.53 10.31
N SER A 55 1.02 6.09 10.17
CA SER A 55 -0.14 5.31 9.74
C SER A 55 -1.03 6.09 8.81
N VAL A 56 -1.72 5.38 7.91
CA VAL A 56 -2.80 5.92 7.09
C VAL A 56 -3.96 4.92 7.06
N ASP A 57 -5.19 5.44 7.11
CA ASP A 57 -6.39 4.64 6.87
C ASP A 57 -6.68 4.59 5.38
N VAL A 58 -6.92 3.38 4.88
CA VAL A 58 -7.36 3.10 3.50
C VAL A 58 -8.76 2.50 3.56
N GLU A 59 -9.71 3.15 2.90
CA GLU A 59 -11.11 2.73 2.83
C GLU A 59 -11.54 2.50 1.38
N PHE A 60 -12.08 1.32 1.10
CA PHE A 60 -12.63 0.97 -0.19
C PHE A 60 -14.10 1.41 -0.27
N SER A 61 -14.51 2.08 -1.35
CA SER A 61 -15.88 2.57 -1.54
C SER A 61 -16.94 1.45 -1.60
N GLY A 62 -16.51 0.19 -1.74
CA GLY A 62 -17.36 -0.97 -1.95
C GLY A 62 -17.92 -1.07 -3.36
N GLY A 63 -18.79 -2.07 -3.57
CA GLY A 63 -19.40 -2.40 -4.86
C GLY A 63 -19.05 -3.83 -5.25
N THR A 64 -19.87 -4.45 -6.11
CA THR A 64 -19.76 -5.90 -6.41
C THR A 64 -18.37 -6.31 -6.91
N LEU A 65 -17.74 -5.50 -7.76
CA LEU A 65 -16.39 -5.79 -8.24
C LEU A 65 -15.36 -5.65 -7.11
N THR A 66 -15.39 -4.54 -6.36
CA THR A 66 -14.47 -4.31 -5.24
C THR A 66 -14.59 -5.44 -4.22
N ASP A 67 -15.80 -5.82 -3.84
CA ASP A 67 -16.05 -6.91 -2.90
C ASP A 67 -15.54 -8.27 -3.44
N LEU A 68 -15.69 -8.53 -4.74
CA LEU A 68 -15.16 -9.73 -5.41
C LEU A 68 -13.63 -9.74 -5.44
N LEU A 69 -13.00 -8.63 -5.83
CA LEU A 69 -11.54 -8.53 -5.88
C LEU A 69 -10.93 -8.66 -4.48
N MET A 70 -11.60 -8.11 -3.47
CA MET A 70 -11.17 -8.22 -2.08
C MET A 70 -11.29 -9.64 -1.53
N TYR A 71 -12.23 -10.44 -2.05
CA TYR A 71 -12.30 -11.88 -1.76
C TYR A 71 -11.08 -12.64 -2.29
N ILE A 72 -10.48 -12.19 -3.40
CA ILE A 72 -9.27 -12.78 -3.98
C ILE A 72 -8.01 -12.36 -3.20
N GLY A 73 -8.03 -11.18 -2.59
CA GLY A 73 -6.91 -10.63 -1.83
C GLY A 73 -6.03 -9.74 -2.70
N LEU A 74 -6.27 -8.43 -2.62
CA LEU A 74 -5.47 -7.40 -3.26
C LEU A 74 -4.35 -6.94 -2.31
N PRO A 75 -3.08 -6.88 -2.77
CA PRO A 75 -2.01 -6.24 -2.02
C PRO A 75 -2.23 -4.73 -1.93
N ILE A 76 -2.17 -4.19 -0.73
CA ILE A 76 -2.18 -2.76 -0.42
C ILE A 76 -0.75 -2.38 -0.05
N ASP A 77 -0.10 -1.60 -0.91
CA ASP A 77 1.23 -1.08 -0.70
C ASP A 77 1.16 0.42 -0.43
N VAL A 78 1.76 0.85 0.69
CA VAL A 78 1.86 2.25 1.06
C VAL A 78 3.32 2.64 1.22
N THR A 79 3.72 3.70 0.53
CA THR A 79 4.99 4.38 0.76
C THR A 79 4.71 5.71 1.44
N TYR A 80 5.36 5.93 2.58
CA TYR A 80 5.40 7.23 3.24
C TYR A 80 6.58 8.03 2.68
N ALA A 81 6.26 9.06 1.91
CA ALA A 81 7.23 10.05 1.45
C ALA A 81 7.42 11.10 2.55
N ILE A 82 8.62 11.21 3.07
CA ILE A 82 8.99 12.19 4.08
C ILE A 82 9.89 13.21 3.40
N GLU A 83 9.34 14.39 3.16
CA GLU A 83 10.03 15.52 2.53
C GLU A 83 10.67 16.39 3.60
N GLY A 84 11.96 16.68 3.42
CA GLY A 84 12.69 17.58 4.32
C GLY A 84 12.43 19.03 3.97
N ILE A 85 12.17 19.85 4.98
CA ILE A 85 12.02 21.30 4.82
C ILE A 85 13.35 21.99 5.15
N GLY A 86 13.87 22.77 4.21
CA GLY A 86 15.19 23.41 4.33
C GLY A 86 16.33 22.44 4.04
N ASP A 87 17.28 22.29 4.97
CA ASP A 87 18.45 21.41 4.81
C ASP A 87 18.18 19.95 5.25
N ALA A 88 16.95 19.64 5.65
CA ALA A 88 16.57 18.29 6.07
C ALA A 88 16.52 17.34 4.86
N PRO A 89 17.03 16.09 4.97
CA PRO A 89 17.03 15.12 3.87
C PRO A 89 15.66 14.48 3.61
N GLU A 90 15.36 14.13 2.37
CA GLU A 90 14.16 13.35 2.02
C GLU A 90 14.36 11.85 2.28
N VAL A 91 13.30 11.15 2.69
CA VAL A 91 13.29 9.71 2.95
C VAL A 91 11.96 9.09 2.49
N ASN A 92 12.03 7.93 1.82
CA ASN A 92 10.84 7.13 1.48
C ASN A 92 10.81 5.84 2.31
N LEU A 93 9.69 5.60 2.99
CA LEU A 93 9.50 4.44 3.87
C LEU A 93 8.33 3.58 3.39
N SER A 94 8.62 2.36 2.93
CA SER A 94 7.58 1.41 2.54
C SER A 94 7.05 0.66 3.75
N ALA A 95 5.74 0.73 3.98
CA ALA A 95 5.06 -0.09 4.98
C ALA A 95 5.03 -1.56 4.54
N PRO A 96 4.88 -2.51 5.47
CA PRO A 96 4.55 -3.88 5.13
C PRO A 96 3.27 -3.94 4.32
N THR A 97 3.27 -4.72 3.23
CA THR A 97 2.10 -4.97 2.39
C THR A 97 0.96 -5.55 3.22
N VAL A 98 -0.24 -4.99 3.07
CA VAL A 98 -1.47 -5.51 3.69
C VAL A 98 -2.33 -6.17 2.60
N THR A 99 -2.74 -7.41 2.81
CA THR A 99 -3.64 -8.08 1.86
C THR A 99 -5.09 -7.85 2.26
N THR A 100 -5.95 -7.44 1.31
CA THR A 100 -7.38 -7.29 1.59
C THR A 100 -8.02 -8.63 1.97
N MET A 101 -9.09 -8.57 2.75
CA MET A 101 -9.90 -9.72 3.15
C MET A 101 -11.37 -9.49 2.80
N ALA A 102 -12.08 -10.60 2.56
CA ALA A 102 -13.52 -10.59 2.34
C ALA A 102 -14.26 -9.84 3.46
N GLY A 103 -15.16 -8.93 3.08
CA GLY A 103 -16.00 -8.17 4.02
C GLY A 103 -15.31 -7.04 4.80
N THR A 104 -13.99 -6.87 4.67
CA THR A 104 -13.24 -5.82 5.39
C THR A 104 -12.95 -4.65 4.48
N LYS A 105 -13.62 -3.50 4.63
CA LYS A 105 -13.45 -2.35 3.73
C LYS A 105 -12.43 -1.32 4.18
N LYS A 106 -12.00 -1.37 5.44
CA LYS A 106 -11.11 -0.39 6.04
C LYS A 106 -9.86 -1.06 6.58
N TYR A 107 -8.71 -0.49 6.27
CA TYR A 107 -7.39 -0.96 6.69
C TYR A 107 -6.61 0.22 7.26
N THR A 108 -5.84 -0.01 8.30
CA THR A 108 -4.82 0.94 8.77
C THR A 108 -3.47 0.38 8.41
N VAL A 109 -2.79 0.99 7.45
CA VAL A 109 -1.45 0.59 7.04
C VAL A 109 -0.47 1.32 7.92
N THR A 110 0.50 0.63 8.52
CA THR A 110 1.36 1.20 9.56
C THR A 110 2.82 0.89 9.27
N TYR A 111 3.69 1.89 9.42
CA TYR A 111 5.14 1.74 9.47
C TYR A 111 5.65 2.13 10.86
N SER A 112 6.54 1.33 11.44
CA SER A 112 7.16 1.59 12.74
C SER A 112 8.68 1.48 12.63
N ALA A 113 9.39 2.37 13.30
CA ALA A 113 10.85 2.32 13.38
C ALA A 113 11.34 2.65 14.80
N PRO A 114 12.50 2.11 15.21
CA PRO A 114 13.04 2.31 16.54
C PRO A 114 13.52 3.74 16.78
N SER A 115 13.86 4.50 15.74
CA SER A 115 14.19 5.92 15.82
C SER A 115 14.22 6.60 14.44
N PRO A 116 14.05 7.93 14.35
CA PRO A 116 14.27 8.71 13.12
C PRO A 116 15.65 8.48 12.51
N ALA A 117 16.69 8.46 13.35
CA ALA A 117 18.05 8.24 12.88
C ALA A 117 18.24 6.87 12.20
N ALA A 118 17.51 5.83 12.65
CA ALA A 118 17.58 4.49 12.06
C ALA A 118 17.05 4.44 10.62
N VAL A 119 16.23 5.42 10.22
CA VAL A 119 15.68 5.53 8.87
C VAL A 119 16.27 6.69 8.07
N GLY A 120 17.34 7.32 8.58
CA GLY A 120 18.06 8.39 7.88
C GLY A 120 17.51 9.80 8.07
N LEU A 121 16.50 9.99 8.95
CA LEU A 121 16.04 11.31 9.33
C LEU A 121 17.04 11.96 10.30
N LYS A 122 17.30 13.25 10.10
CA LYS A 122 18.20 14.09 10.91
C LYS A 122 17.38 15.15 11.64
N PRO A 123 17.93 15.83 12.66
CA PRO A 123 17.24 16.97 13.25
C PRO A 123 16.85 18.01 12.19
N GLY A 124 15.59 18.42 12.18
CA GLY A 124 15.02 19.24 11.11
C GLY A 124 13.48 19.24 11.10
N PHE A 125 12.91 19.97 10.14
CA PHE A 125 11.47 19.99 9.89
C PHE A 125 11.15 19.15 8.66
N TYR A 126 9.98 18.52 8.68
CA TYR A 126 9.57 17.55 7.70
C TYR A 126 8.08 17.65 7.41
N GLU A 127 7.71 17.23 6.21
CA GLU A 127 6.33 16.96 5.81
C GLU A 127 6.22 15.48 5.41
N THR A 128 5.12 14.82 5.78
CA THR A 128 4.82 13.43 5.38
C THR A 128 3.62 13.38 4.45
N ALA A 129 3.77 12.61 3.38
CA ALA A 129 2.70 12.13 2.53
C ALA A 129 2.65 10.59 2.52
N ALA A 130 1.46 10.04 2.28
CA ALA A 130 1.26 8.62 2.02
C ALA A 130 0.78 8.41 0.59
N LEU A 131 1.53 7.59 -0.15
CA LEU A 131 1.23 7.18 -1.51
C LEU A 131 0.76 5.73 -1.47
N LEU A 132 -0.45 5.49 -1.97
CA LEU A 132 -1.09 4.17 -2.03
C LEU A 132 -1.00 3.60 -3.44
N SER A 133 -0.67 2.31 -3.52
CA SER A 133 -0.88 1.45 -4.67
C SER A 133 -1.63 0.20 -4.24
N VAL A 134 -2.81 -0.04 -4.81
CA VAL A 134 -3.50 -1.33 -4.67
C VAL A 134 -3.18 -2.16 -5.89
N ASN A 135 -2.43 -3.23 -5.69
CA ASN A 135 -1.99 -4.10 -6.76
C ASN A 135 -3.04 -5.16 -7.10
N SER A 136 -3.01 -5.62 -8.35
CA SER A 136 -3.74 -6.83 -8.71
C SER A 136 -3.11 -8.05 -8.01
N PRO A 137 -3.83 -9.19 -7.91
CA PRO A 137 -3.21 -10.43 -7.46
C PRO A 137 -2.02 -10.79 -8.37
N ALA A 138 -0.89 -11.18 -7.78
CA ALA A 138 0.38 -11.39 -8.49
C ALA A 138 0.26 -12.35 -9.71
N ALA A 139 -0.64 -13.33 -9.63
CA ALA A 139 -0.89 -14.29 -10.69
C ALA A 139 -1.58 -13.67 -11.94
N SER A 140 -2.16 -12.48 -11.82
CA SER A 140 -2.91 -11.85 -12.92
C SER A 140 -2.03 -11.09 -13.91
N GLY A 141 -0.81 -10.70 -13.52
CA GLY A 141 0.08 -9.89 -14.37
C GLY A 141 -0.45 -8.49 -14.70
N LEU A 142 -1.56 -8.08 -14.08
CA LEU A 142 -2.15 -6.76 -14.24
C LEU A 142 -1.41 -5.79 -13.31
N GLY A 143 -1.20 -4.54 -13.73
CA GLY A 143 -0.59 -3.53 -12.87
C GLY A 143 -1.48 -3.15 -11.67
N PRO A 144 -1.16 -2.04 -11.00
CA PRO A 144 -2.02 -1.48 -9.96
C PRO A 144 -3.45 -1.22 -10.46
N VAL A 145 -4.44 -1.57 -9.64
CA VAL A 145 -5.88 -1.37 -9.90
C VAL A 145 -6.45 -0.12 -9.24
N ALA A 146 -5.73 0.45 -8.27
CA ALA A 146 -6.04 1.75 -7.68
C ALA A 146 -4.77 2.45 -7.20
N PHE A 147 -4.80 3.78 -7.22
CA PHE A 147 -3.80 4.64 -6.62
C PHE A 147 -4.48 5.63 -5.67
N GLY A 148 -3.72 6.15 -4.72
CA GLY A 148 -4.21 7.23 -3.85
C GLY A 148 -3.08 8.02 -3.21
N TYR A 149 -3.45 9.18 -2.67
CA TYR A 149 -2.52 10.14 -2.07
C TYR A 149 -3.21 10.90 -0.94
N ILE A 150 -2.48 11.14 0.15
CA ILE A 150 -2.84 12.07 1.23
C ILE A 150 -1.54 12.64 1.81
N ALA A 151 -1.53 13.90 2.23
CA ALA A 151 -0.33 14.59 2.71
C ALA A 151 -0.63 15.58 3.86
N ASP A 152 0.27 16.55 4.05
CA ASP A 152 0.19 17.66 5.00
C ASP A 152 0.35 17.29 6.49
N VAL A 153 1.10 16.23 6.82
CA VAL A 153 1.54 16.01 8.22
C VAL A 153 2.93 16.59 8.44
N VAL A 154 2.99 17.74 9.09
CA VAL A 154 4.25 18.43 9.43
C VAL A 154 4.75 17.99 10.80
N PHE A 155 6.04 17.68 10.91
CA PHE A 155 6.68 17.30 12.18
C PHE A 155 8.12 17.80 12.27
N GLN A 156 8.66 17.80 13.49
CA GLN A 156 10.03 18.17 13.80
C GLN A 156 10.76 16.98 14.42
N VAL A 157 11.96 16.70 13.91
CA VAL A 157 12.94 15.85 14.59
C VAL A 157 13.92 16.76 15.32
N TYR A 158 14.20 16.48 16.59
CA TYR A 158 15.20 17.19 17.37
C TYR A 158 16.20 16.25 18.04
N ALA A 159 17.34 16.78 18.43
CA ALA A 159 18.42 16.04 19.09
C ALA A 159 18.11 15.74 20.57
#